data_AF-A0A1H4PB46-F1
#
_entry.id   AF-A0A1H4PB46-F1
#
_cell.length_a   1.000
_cell.length_b   1.000
_cell.length_c   1.000
_cell.angle_alpha   90.00
_cell.angle_beta   90.00
_cell.angle_gamma   90.00
#
_symmetry.space_group_name_H-M   'P 1'
#
loop_
_entity.id
_entity.type
_entity.pdbx_description
1 polymer ?
#
loop_
_entity_poly.entity_id
_entity_poly.type
_entity_poly.pdbx_seq_one_letter_code
_entity_poly.pdbx_strand_id
1 'polypeptide(L)'
;MVEIIGENWAGMVFPLILVFASLFVVKDWRNWRKYYPTILFTISVDLIFSVLTYEHSLWYFHKALFIPNHTLHDLWINFTAFPLIILMYLSRYPYKSGWLMQTAYFTLWAVLFSLVEGVSFILRFITYHNGWSYWWSVLFWFTMFPVVRLVSADLFQPMMRKLEASYGSFIKLEHRPIF
;
A
#
# COMPACT_ATOMS: atom_id res chain seq x y z
N MET A 1 -28.32 23.65 9.54
CA MET A 1 -27.34 23.36 10.60
C MET A 1 -27.66 21.98 11.14
N VAL A 2 -26.98 20.96 10.61
CA VAL A 2 -26.98 19.61 11.21
C VAL A 2 -25.73 19.59 12.07
N GLU A 3 -25.94 19.60 13.37
CA GLU A 3 -24.89 19.47 14.37
C GLU A 3 -24.01 18.26 14.05
N ILE A 4 -22.71 18.55 13.99
CA ILE A 4 -21.60 17.74 14.50
C ILE A 4 -22.07 16.44 15.16
N ILE A 5 -22.33 15.41 14.35
CA ILE A 5 -22.24 14.02 14.78
C ILE A 5 -20.72 13.82 14.83
N GLY A 6 -20.08 14.00 15.98
CA GLY A 6 -20.21 13.12 17.13
C GLY A 6 -19.11 12.08 16.94
N GLU A 7 -17.91 12.41 17.41
CA GLU A 7 -16.69 11.57 17.45
C GLU A 7 -16.64 10.40 16.45
N ASN A 8 -15.96 10.60 15.33
CA ASN A 8 -15.88 9.62 14.24
C ASN A 8 -14.91 8.46 14.55
N TRP A 9 -15.21 7.66 15.58
CA TRP A 9 -14.45 6.45 15.93
C TRP A 9 -14.36 5.47 14.75
N ALA A 10 -15.40 5.38 13.93
CA ALA A 10 -15.51 4.44 12.81
C ALA A 10 -14.44 4.64 11.72
N GLY A 11 -13.99 5.87 11.46
CA GLY A 11 -12.96 6.15 10.46
C GLY A 11 -11.58 5.56 10.80
N MET A 12 -11.28 5.41 12.10
CA MET A 12 -10.07 4.75 12.60
C MET A 12 -10.30 3.27 12.86
N VAL A 13 -11.47 2.91 13.40
CA VAL A 13 -11.84 1.53 13.72
C VAL A 13 -11.86 0.67 12.46
N PHE A 14 -12.22 1.20 11.29
CA PHE A 14 -12.24 0.43 10.05
C PHE A 14 -10.84 -0.03 9.58
N PRO A 15 -9.85 0.86 9.38
CA PRO A 15 -8.48 0.45 9.10
C PRO A 15 -7.87 -0.34 10.27
N LEU A 16 -8.19 -0.02 11.52
CA LEU A 16 -7.75 -0.82 12.68
C LEU A 16 -8.32 -2.24 12.66
N ILE A 17 -9.58 -2.46 12.28
CA ILE A 17 -10.18 -3.80 12.15
C ILE A 17 -9.49 -4.55 11.02
N LEU A 18 -9.19 -3.91 9.89
CA LEU A 18 -8.41 -4.53 8.82
C LEU A 18 -6.99 -4.90 9.28
N VAL A 19 -6.35 -4.03 10.05
CA VAL A 19 -5.04 -4.25 10.69
C VAL A 19 -5.10 -5.42 11.68
N PHE A 20 -6.06 -5.43 12.60
CA PHE A 20 -6.24 -6.49 13.58
C PHE A 20 -6.63 -7.81 12.94
N ALA A 21 -7.55 -7.81 11.98
CA ALA A 21 -7.90 -8.99 11.21
C ALA A 21 -6.68 -9.53 10.43
N SER A 22 -5.84 -8.64 9.88
CA SER A 22 -4.61 -9.04 9.20
C SER A 22 -3.63 -9.75 10.15
N LEU A 23 -3.52 -9.34 11.42
CA LEU A 23 -2.66 -10.00 12.40
C LEU A 23 -3.07 -11.46 12.68
N PHE A 24 -4.36 -11.78 12.66
CA PHE A 24 -4.85 -13.16 12.82
C PHE A 24 -4.73 -14.01 11.55
N VAL A 25 -4.67 -13.36 10.39
CA VAL A 25 -4.70 -14.00 9.07
C VAL A 25 -3.29 -14.21 8.50
N VAL A 26 -2.33 -13.37 8.93
CA VAL A 26 -0.93 -13.44 8.53
C VAL A 26 -0.23 -14.60 9.22
N LYS A 27 -0.13 -15.72 8.49
CA LYS A 27 0.59 -16.92 8.93
C LYS A 27 2.11 -16.76 8.87
N ASP A 28 2.59 -15.76 8.12
CA ASP A 28 3.98 -15.63 7.68
C ASP A 28 4.67 -14.35 8.21
N TRP A 29 4.24 -13.85 9.38
CA TRP A 29 4.81 -12.64 10.02
C TRP A 29 6.33 -12.72 10.16
N ARG A 30 6.87 -13.93 10.35
CA ARG A 30 8.30 -14.18 10.51
C ARG A 30 9.14 -13.86 9.27
N ASN A 31 8.52 -13.83 8.08
CA ASN A 31 9.19 -13.57 6.80
C ASN A 31 9.02 -12.12 6.29
N TRP A 32 8.61 -11.17 7.16
CA TRP A 32 8.38 -9.76 6.78
C TRP A 32 9.57 -9.11 6.05
N ARG A 33 10.81 -9.50 6.38
CA ARG A 33 12.03 -9.00 5.72
C ARG A 33 12.04 -9.24 4.21
N LYS A 34 11.39 -10.31 3.74
CA LYS A 34 11.24 -10.59 2.30
C LYS A 34 10.39 -9.53 1.61
N TYR A 35 9.39 -8.99 2.28
CA TYR A 35 8.44 -8.03 1.70
C TYR A 35 8.85 -6.57 1.94
N TYR A 36 9.85 -6.34 2.80
CA TYR A 36 10.33 -5.02 3.18
C TYR A 36 10.63 -4.08 2.00
N PRO A 37 11.33 -4.50 0.92
CA PRO A 37 11.57 -3.61 -0.22
C PRO A 37 10.28 -3.16 -0.93
N THR A 38 9.29 -4.06 -1.03
CA THR A 38 8.00 -3.75 -1.65
C THR A 38 7.15 -2.81 -0.78
N ILE A 39 7.21 -3.01 0.53
CA ILE A 39 6.56 -2.13 1.51
C ILE A 39 7.14 -0.72 1.40
N LEU A 40 8.47 -0.59 1.44
CA LEU A 40 9.13 0.71 1.27
C LEU A 40 8.82 1.35 -0.07
N PHE A 41 8.87 0.59 -1.16
CA PHE A 41 8.53 1.11 -2.50
C PHE A 41 7.12 1.69 -2.53
N THR A 42 6.14 0.98 -1.97
CA THR A 42 4.75 1.42 -1.95
C THR A 42 4.57 2.68 -1.11
N ILE A 43 5.16 2.72 0.09
CA ILE A 43 5.13 3.90 0.96
C ILE A 43 5.77 5.10 0.24
N SER A 44 6.92 4.92 -0.40
CA SER A 44 7.60 5.99 -1.13
C SER A 44 6.75 6.53 -2.28
N VAL A 45 6.12 5.66 -3.07
CA VAL A 45 5.23 6.08 -4.16
C VAL A 45 4.05 6.89 -3.63
N ASP A 46 3.43 6.43 -2.55
CA ASP A 46 2.32 7.14 -1.92
C ASP A 46 2.75 8.51 -1.38
N LEU A 47 3.85 8.58 -0.62
CA LEU A 47 4.39 9.85 -0.12
C LEU A 47 4.73 10.84 -1.24
N ILE A 48 5.33 10.36 -2.34
CA ILE A 48 5.61 11.19 -3.51
C ILE A 48 4.29 11.72 -4.08
N PHE A 49 3.29 10.86 -4.21
CA PHE A 49 1.98 11.24 -4.73
C PHE A 49 1.31 12.28 -3.83
N SER A 50 1.28 12.06 -2.52
CA SER A 50 0.73 13.00 -1.53
C SER A 50 1.43 14.35 -1.53
N VAL A 51 2.75 14.39 -1.77
CA VAL A 51 3.50 15.65 -1.95
C VAL A 51 3.15 16.33 -3.26
N LEU A 52 3.06 15.59 -4.37
CA LEU A 52 2.70 16.14 -5.68
C LEU A 52 1.28 16.69 -5.71
N THR A 53 0.35 16.05 -5.01
CA THR A 53 -1.05 16.45 -4.91
C THR A 53 -1.34 17.28 -3.66
N TYR A 54 -0.32 17.85 -3.01
CA TYR A 54 -0.52 18.55 -1.74
C TYR A 54 -1.44 19.77 -1.88
N GLU A 55 -1.24 20.60 -2.91
CA GLU A 55 -2.10 21.76 -3.18
C GLU A 55 -3.45 21.39 -3.81
N HIS A 56 -3.50 20.25 -4.51
CA HIS A 56 -4.69 19.74 -5.20
C HIS A 56 -5.01 18.31 -4.75
N SER A 57 -5.35 18.14 -3.47
CA SER A 57 -5.62 16.82 -2.90
C SER A 57 -6.75 16.12 -3.67
N LEU A 58 -6.51 14.90 -4.14
CA LEU A 58 -7.49 14.12 -4.90
C LEU A 58 -8.47 13.42 -3.96
N TRP A 59 -7.96 12.93 -2.84
CA TRP A 59 -8.70 12.38 -1.71
C TRP A 59 -8.41 13.20 -0.47
N TYR A 60 -9.43 13.47 0.33
CA TYR A 60 -9.29 14.18 1.59
C TYR A 60 -9.86 13.35 2.73
N PHE A 61 -9.00 13.10 3.73
CA PHE A 61 -9.37 12.40 4.96
C PHE A 61 -9.88 13.42 5.97
N HIS A 62 -11.14 13.29 6.38
CA HIS A 62 -11.73 14.15 7.39
C HIS A 62 -11.11 13.90 8.77
N LYS A 63 -11.17 14.93 9.63
CA LYS A 63 -10.59 14.91 10.96
C LYS A 63 -11.12 13.74 11.79
N ALA A 64 -10.18 13.01 12.39
CA ALA A 64 -10.45 11.99 13.39
C ALA A 64 -9.90 12.47 14.75
N LEU A 65 -10.43 11.91 15.85
CA LEU A 65 -10.20 12.39 17.24
C LEU A 65 -8.74 12.75 17.57
N PHE A 66 -7.78 11.89 17.19
CA PHE A 66 -6.35 12.04 17.50
C PHE A 66 -5.51 12.58 16.34
N ILE A 67 -6.12 12.77 15.16
CA ILE A 67 -5.42 13.14 13.94
C ILE A 67 -6.10 14.39 13.34
N PRO A 68 -5.57 15.58 13.64
CA PRO A 68 -6.22 16.84 13.26
C PRO A 68 -6.02 17.20 11.79
N ASN A 69 -5.02 16.60 11.12
CA ASN A 69 -4.60 16.95 9.78
C ASN A 69 -4.71 15.76 8.83
N HIS A 70 -5.21 16.03 7.62
CA HIS A 70 -5.26 15.06 6.52
C HIS A 70 -3.91 14.34 6.30
N THR A 71 -2.82 15.10 6.27
CA THR A 71 -1.46 14.55 6.07
C THR A 71 -1.04 13.58 7.18
N LEU A 72 -1.39 13.86 8.43
CA LEU A 72 -1.06 12.95 9.54
C LEU A 72 -1.86 11.65 9.45
N HIS A 73 -3.09 11.72 8.92
CA HIS A 73 -3.92 10.54 8.71
C HIS A 73 -3.36 9.66 7.59
N ASP A 74 -2.94 10.31 6.51
CA ASP A 74 -2.28 9.66 5.37
C ASP A 74 -0.98 8.96 5.79
N LEU A 75 -0.12 9.65 6.54
CA LEU A 75 1.10 9.06 7.12
C LEU A 75 0.79 7.86 8.03
N TRP A 76 -0.25 7.98 8.87
CA TRP A 76 -0.62 6.88 9.76
C TRP A 76 -1.05 5.63 8.97
N ILE A 77 -1.87 5.79 7.92
CA ILE A 77 -2.25 4.68 7.02
C ILE A 77 -1.00 4.11 6.33
N ASN A 78 -0.12 4.97 5.81
CA ASN A 78 1.09 4.56 5.10
C ASN A 78 2.04 3.72 5.95
N PHE A 79 2.23 4.07 7.22
CA PHE A 79 3.16 3.35 8.09
C PHE A 79 2.54 2.15 8.80
N THR A 80 1.20 2.05 8.86
CA THR A 80 0.52 0.96 9.57
C THR A 80 -0.22 0.03 8.61
N ALA A 81 -1.22 0.53 7.90
CA ALA A 81 -2.10 -0.27 7.05
C ALA A 81 -1.36 -0.81 5.83
N PHE A 82 -0.58 0.01 5.11
CA PHE A 82 0.09 -0.42 3.87
C PHE A 82 1.06 -1.60 4.07
N PRO A 83 1.98 -1.59 5.05
CA PRO A 83 2.82 -2.75 5.35
C PRO A 83 2.04 -4.04 5.55
N LEU A 84 0.92 -3.95 6.26
CA LEU A 84 0.07 -5.09 6.59
C LEU A 84 -0.71 -5.61 5.40
N ILE A 85 -1.29 -4.72 4.61
CA ILE A 85 -2.03 -5.05 3.39
C ILE A 85 -1.10 -5.74 2.39
N ILE A 86 0.10 -5.18 2.16
CA ILE A 86 1.09 -5.75 1.24
C ILE A 86 1.53 -7.14 1.73
N LEU A 87 1.81 -7.28 3.02
CA LEU A 87 2.21 -8.56 3.59
C LEU A 87 1.09 -9.61 3.47
N MET A 88 -0.16 -9.23 3.72
CA MET A 88 -1.32 -10.11 3.60
C MET A 88 -1.56 -10.53 2.14
N TYR A 89 -1.49 -9.58 1.21
CA TYR A 89 -1.63 -9.82 -0.21
C TYR A 89 -0.54 -10.77 -0.73
N LEU A 90 0.73 -10.48 -0.42
CA LEU A 90 1.89 -11.22 -0.94
C LEU A 90 2.10 -12.59 -0.29
N SER A 91 1.75 -12.77 0.99
CA SER A 91 1.91 -14.04 1.69
C SER A 91 0.98 -15.13 1.16
N ARG A 92 -0.20 -14.75 0.66
CA ARG A 92 -1.21 -15.67 0.11
C ARG A 92 -1.31 -15.63 -1.41
N TYR A 93 -0.45 -14.85 -2.06
CA TYR A 93 -0.48 -14.73 -3.50
C TYR A 93 -0.21 -16.09 -4.17
N PRO A 94 -1.05 -16.54 -5.13
CA PRO A 94 -0.93 -17.86 -5.72
C PRO A 94 0.17 -17.90 -6.80
N TYR A 95 1.44 -17.80 -6.40
CA TYR A 95 2.59 -17.73 -7.32
C TYR A 95 2.72 -18.96 -8.25
N LYS A 96 2.28 -20.13 -7.78
CA LYS A 96 2.41 -21.40 -8.51
C LYS A 96 1.18 -21.72 -9.38
N SER A 97 0.14 -20.89 -9.33
CA SER A 97 -1.09 -21.12 -10.08
C SER A 97 -1.05 -20.42 -11.45
N GLY A 98 -1.92 -20.87 -12.37
CA GLY A 98 -2.07 -20.27 -13.69
C GLY A 98 -2.48 -18.79 -13.64
N TRP A 99 -2.22 -18.07 -14.73
CA TRP A 99 -2.46 -16.63 -14.85
C TRP A 99 -3.89 -16.21 -14.49
N LEU A 100 -4.90 -17.04 -14.82
CA LEU A 100 -6.30 -16.80 -14.46
C LEU A 100 -6.53 -16.70 -12.94
N MET A 101 -5.91 -17.58 -12.14
CA MET A 101 -6.05 -17.53 -10.68
C MET A 101 -5.34 -16.31 -10.09
N GLN A 102 -4.21 -15.92 -10.69
CA GLN A 102 -3.49 -14.72 -10.31
C GLN A 102 -4.31 -13.46 -10.60
N THR A 103 -4.95 -13.40 -11.77
CA THR A 103 -5.85 -12.32 -12.16
C THR A 103 -7.07 -12.22 -11.29
N ALA A 104 -7.72 -13.37 -11.01
CA ALA A 104 -8.85 -13.42 -10.10
C ALA A 104 -8.45 -12.98 -8.68
N TYR A 105 -7.26 -13.35 -8.21
CA TYR A 105 -6.76 -12.96 -6.90
C TYR A 105 -6.59 -11.44 -6.79
N PHE A 106 -5.83 -10.79 -7.67
CA PHE A 106 -5.67 -9.34 -7.55
C PHE A 106 -6.99 -8.59 -7.79
N THR A 107 -7.86 -9.09 -8.67
CA THR A 107 -9.18 -8.49 -8.91
C THR A 107 -10.06 -8.56 -7.66
N LEU A 108 -10.07 -9.71 -6.96
CA LEU A 108 -10.77 -9.86 -5.69
C LEU A 108 -10.29 -8.84 -4.66
N TRP A 109 -8.97 -8.66 -4.55
CA TRP A 109 -8.38 -7.67 -3.65
C TRP A 109 -8.75 -6.24 -4.04
N ALA A 110 -8.66 -5.89 -5.32
CA ALA A 110 -9.06 -4.57 -5.80
C ALA A 110 -10.53 -4.27 -5.52
N VAL A 111 -11.43 -5.23 -5.74
CA VAL A 111 -12.86 -5.11 -5.44
C VAL A 111 -13.10 -4.96 -3.93
N LEU A 112 -12.44 -5.77 -3.10
CA LEU A 112 -12.58 -5.68 -1.65
C LEU A 112 -12.19 -4.30 -1.13
N PHE A 113 -11.04 -3.76 -1.57
CA PHE A 113 -10.58 -2.43 -1.18
C PHE A 113 -11.45 -1.31 -1.74
N SER A 114 -11.97 -1.48 -2.96
CA SER A 114 -12.94 -0.56 -3.54
C SER A 114 -14.22 -0.51 -2.68
N LEU A 115 -14.76 -1.66 -2.25
CA LEU A 115 -15.94 -1.70 -1.37
C LEU A 115 -15.69 -1.02 -0.02
N VAL A 116 -14.52 -1.28 0.58
CA VAL A 116 -14.06 -0.63 1.81
C VAL A 116 -14.04 0.90 1.64
N GLU A 117 -13.46 1.37 0.55
CA GLU A 117 -13.37 2.80 0.24
C GLU A 117 -14.75 3.39 -0.05
N GLY A 118 -15.62 2.66 -0.75
CA GLY A 118 -16.99 3.09 -1.05
C GLY A 118 -17.84 3.24 0.21
N VAL A 119 -17.72 2.31 1.16
CA VAL A 119 -18.34 2.46 2.49
C VAL A 119 -17.78 3.69 3.21
N SER A 120 -16.47 3.90 3.14
CA SER A 120 -15.82 5.07 3.75
C SER A 120 -16.25 6.40 3.11
N PHE A 121 -16.52 6.40 1.81
CA PHE A 121 -17.06 7.53 1.06
C PHE A 121 -18.53 7.82 1.45
N ILE A 122 -19.37 6.80 1.55
CA ILE A 122 -20.77 6.95 2.00
C ILE A 122 -20.83 7.51 3.43
N LEU A 123 -19.93 7.05 4.30
CA LEU A 123 -19.78 7.54 5.67
C LEU A 123 -19.09 8.92 5.77
N ARG A 124 -18.75 9.54 4.63
CA ARG A 124 -18.08 10.85 4.52
C ARG A 124 -16.72 10.94 5.24
N PHE A 125 -16.02 9.82 5.40
CA PHE A 125 -14.65 9.83 5.91
C PHE A 125 -13.65 10.29 4.86
N ILE A 126 -13.90 9.87 3.62
CA ILE A 126 -13.12 10.25 2.45
C ILE A 126 -14.02 11.09 1.55
N THR A 127 -13.53 12.24 1.12
CA THR A 127 -14.14 12.99 0.02
C THR A 127 -13.17 13.17 -1.11
N TYR A 128 -13.70 13.23 -2.32
CA TYR A 128 -12.91 13.43 -3.52
C TYR A 128 -13.03 14.86 -4.00
N HIS A 129 -11.90 15.42 -4.41
CA HIS A 129 -11.79 16.81 -4.85
C HIS A 129 -11.01 16.87 -6.18
N ASN A 130 -10.99 18.04 -6.81
CA ASN A 130 -10.19 18.31 -8.01
C ASN A 130 -10.48 17.37 -9.20
N GLY A 131 -11.75 17.03 -9.42
CA GLY A 131 -12.18 16.17 -10.53
C GLY A 131 -11.93 14.68 -10.31
N TRP A 132 -11.36 14.31 -9.15
CA TRP A 132 -11.27 12.91 -8.74
C TRP A 132 -12.65 12.40 -8.35
N SER A 133 -12.95 11.18 -8.76
CA SER A 133 -14.22 10.51 -8.48
C SER A 133 -13.90 9.18 -7.83
N TYR A 134 -14.89 8.60 -7.15
CA TYR A 134 -14.77 7.26 -6.57
C TYR A 134 -14.25 6.23 -7.60
N TRP A 135 -14.67 6.33 -8.87
CA TRP A 135 -14.22 5.41 -9.92
C TRP A 135 -12.73 5.53 -10.25
N TRP A 136 -12.14 6.71 -10.09
CA TRP A 136 -10.70 6.89 -10.25
C TRP A 136 -9.91 6.19 -9.13
N SER A 137 -10.44 6.20 -7.90
CA SER A 137 -9.87 5.41 -6.81
C SER A 137 -10.02 3.91 -7.03
N VAL A 138 -11.16 3.45 -7.55
CA VAL A 138 -11.33 2.03 -7.93
C VAL A 138 -10.26 1.64 -8.94
N LEU A 139 -10.08 2.44 -10.00
CA LEU A 139 -9.04 2.20 -11.00
C LEU A 139 -7.64 2.15 -10.37
N PHE A 140 -7.36 3.02 -9.41
CA PHE A 140 -6.08 3.03 -8.68
C PHE A 140 -5.84 1.72 -7.92
N TRP A 141 -6.83 1.15 -7.24
CA TRP A 141 -6.68 -0.19 -6.62
C TRP A 141 -6.37 -1.27 -7.66
N PHE A 142 -7.03 -1.21 -8.82
CA PHE A 142 -6.81 -2.16 -9.91
C PHE A 142 -5.41 -2.05 -10.52
N THR A 143 -4.76 -0.89 -10.49
CA THR A 143 -3.37 -0.72 -10.98
C THR A 143 -2.33 -1.02 -9.89
N MET A 144 -2.63 -0.69 -8.64
CA MET A 144 -1.71 -0.82 -7.51
C MET A 144 -1.36 -2.28 -7.20
N PHE A 145 -2.35 -3.18 -7.11
CA PHE A 145 -2.10 -4.60 -6.76
C PHE A 145 -1.22 -5.34 -7.79
N PRO A 146 -1.39 -5.16 -9.11
CA PRO A 146 -0.46 -5.67 -10.12
C PRO A 146 0.96 -5.09 -9.98
N VAL A 147 1.10 -3.79 -9.72
CA VAL A 147 2.42 -3.16 -9.53
C VAL A 147 3.15 -3.74 -8.32
N VAL A 148 2.46 -3.87 -7.19
CA VAL A 148 3.00 -4.51 -5.98
C VAL A 148 3.46 -5.94 -6.27
N ARG A 149 2.70 -6.70 -7.07
CA ARG A 149 3.08 -8.05 -7.49
C ARG A 149 4.34 -8.04 -8.37
N LEU A 150 4.43 -7.10 -9.31
CA LEU A 150 5.58 -6.99 -10.21
C LEU A 150 6.87 -6.69 -9.44
N VAL A 151 6.79 -5.77 -8.48
CA VAL A 151 7.92 -5.37 -7.63
C VAL A 151 8.32 -6.49 -6.67
N SER A 152 7.38 -7.22 -6.09
CA SER A 152 7.64 -8.19 -5.02
C SER A 152 8.26 -9.51 -5.45
N ALA A 153 7.87 -10.08 -6.59
CA ALA A 153 8.12 -11.50 -6.83
C ALA A 153 9.04 -11.84 -7.99
N ASP A 154 9.16 -11.00 -9.03
CA ASP A 154 9.90 -11.41 -10.24
C ASP A 154 10.96 -10.42 -10.72
N LEU A 155 10.82 -9.11 -10.44
CA LEU A 155 11.69 -8.12 -11.06
C LEU A 155 12.71 -7.51 -10.09
N PHE A 156 12.26 -6.97 -8.95
CA PHE A 156 13.12 -6.11 -8.15
C PHE A 156 14.19 -6.89 -7.36
N GLN A 157 13.81 -7.96 -6.65
CA GLN A 157 14.79 -8.71 -5.83
C GLN A 157 15.88 -9.42 -6.64
N PRO A 158 15.57 -10.12 -7.75
CA PRO A 158 16.61 -10.76 -8.56
C PRO A 158 17.50 -9.72 -9.26
N MET A 159 16.94 -8.60 -9.71
CA MET A 159 17.69 -7.50 -10.31
C MET A 159 18.64 -6.85 -9.31
N MET A 160 18.16 -6.53 -8.10
CA MET A 160 19.00 -5.97 -7.04
C MET A 160 20.13 -6.93 -6.65
N ARG A 161 19.85 -8.23 -6.54
CA ARG A 161 20.90 -9.24 -6.32
C ARG A 161 21.92 -9.29 -7.44
N LYS A 162 21.50 -9.14 -8.71
CA LYS A 162 22.42 -9.07 -9.86
C LYS A 162 23.27 -7.80 -9.83
N LEU A 163 22.68 -6.65 -9.48
CA LEU A 163 23.41 -5.39 -9.34
C LEU A 163 24.42 -5.46 -8.19
N GLU A 164 24.03 -5.95 -7.01
CA GLU A 164 24.93 -6.15 -5.86
C GLU A 164 26.07 -7.10 -6.19
N ALA A 165 25.80 -8.21 -6.89
CA ALA A 165 26.83 -9.14 -7.33
C ALA A 165 27.81 -8.47 -8.33
N SER A 166 27.28 -7.66 -9.25
CA SER A 166 28.09 -6.90 -10.21
C SER A 166 28.97 -5.87 -9.48
N TYR A 167 28.38 -5.01 -8.65
CA TYR A 167 29.12 -3.98 -7.89
C TYR A 167 30.12 -4.59 -6.90
N GLY A 168 29.76 -5.67 -6.20
CA GLY A 168 30.67 -6.38 -5.30
C GLY A 168 31.86 -7.02 -6.03
N SER A 169 31.70 -7.41 -7.30
CA SER A 169 32.81 -7.86 -8.15
C SER A 169 33.72 -6.70 -8.58
N PHE A 170 33.15 -5.52 -8.88
CA PHE A 170 33.92 -4.32 -9.21
C PHE A 170 34.79 -3.84 -8.04
N ILE A 171 34.25 -3.79 -6.82
CA ILE A 171 35.01 -3.42 -5.62
C ILE A 171 36.18 -4.39 -5.35
N LYS A 172 35.97 -5.70 -5.60
CA LYS A 172 37.03 -6.71 -5.50
C LYS A 172 38.10 -6.60 -6.60
N LEU A 173 37.77 -6.05 -7.77
CA LEU A 173 38.72 -5.82 -8.86
C LEU A 173 39.55 -4.56 -8.62
N GLU A 174 38.95 -3.53 -8.03
CA GLU A 174 39.62 -2.26 -7.70
C GLU A 174 40.63 -2.40 -6.55
N HIS A 175 40.48 -3.41 -5.68
CA HIS A 175 41.44 -3.71 -4.60
C HIS A 175 42.48 -4.79 -4.97
N ARG A 176 42.57 -5.22 -6.24
CA ARG A 176 43.70 -6.07 -6.66
C ARG A 176 44.94 -5.18 -6.83
N PRO A 177 46.06 -5.47 -6.14
CA PRO A 177 47.28 -4.72 -6.34
C PRO A 177 47.71 -4.89 -7.80
N ILE A 178 47.93 -3.76 -8.46
CA ILE A 178 48.43 -3.67 -9.82
C ILE A 178 49.89 -4.13 -9.75
N PHE A 179 50.12 -5.42 -9.99
CA PHE A 179 51.42 -6.00 -10.24
C PHE A 179 51.50 -6.40 -11.70
#